data_AF-A0A7Y5CJX3-F1
#
_entry.id   AF-A0A7Y5CJX3-F1
#
_cell.length_a   1.000
_cell.length_b   1.000
_cell.length_c   1.000
_cell.angle_alpha   90.00
_cell.angle_beta   90.00
_cell.angle_gamma   90.00
#
_symmetry.space_group_name_H-M   'P 1'
#
loop_
_entity.id
_entity.type
_entity.pdbx_description
1 polymer ?
#
loop_
_entity_poly.entity_id
_entity_poly.type
_entity_poly.pdbx_seq_one_letter_code
_entity_poly.pdbx_strand_id
1 'polypeptide(L)'
;MLAQSIRFVRLAYVLIGIYAISRFILGLAGVPYAPRGNAMFSVVGATVISSFYFGALSQRAGFNWLGTALTGASIGVYAQLWVLVLTLVSYVGSFETSYFRHWDALNVPPDQAVTLAKATGLRVSGLIVNTIIATVVAMVGRVLGGRLAPKAS
;
A
#
# COMPACT_ATOMS: atom_id res chain seq x y z
N MET A 1 -17.97 10.16 9.09
CA MET A 1 -17.14 10.15 7.86
C MET A 1 -16.04 9.10 7.89
N LEU A 2 -15.08 9.12 8.82
CA LEU A 2 -13.99 8.12 8.85
C LEU A 2 -14.47 6.66 8.85
N ALA A 3 -15.40 6.30 9.74
CA ALA A 3 -15.94 4.93 9.79
C ALA A 3 -16.66 4.53 8.49
N GLN A 4 -17.30 5.48 7.80
CA GLN A 4 -17.94 5.24 6.50
C GLN A 4 -16.88 5.03 5.41
N SER A 5 -15.82 5.84 5.37
CA SER A 5 -14.70 5.68 4.44
C SER A 5 -14.02 4.33 4.62
N ILE A 6 -13.77 3.90 5.87
CA ILE A 6 -13.21 2.58 6.19
C ILE A 6 -14.11 1.45 5.70
N ARG A 7 -15.42 1.54 5.94
CA ARG A 7 -16.39 0.53 5.45
C ARG A 7 -16.43 0.48 3.93
N PHE A 8 -16.35 1.63 3.28
CA PHE A 8 -16.38 1.77 1.82
C PHE A 8 -15.19 1.07 1.16
N VAL A 9 -13.99 1.12 1.76
CA VAL A 9 -12.75 0.59 1.16
C VAL A 9 -12.37 -0.81 1.64
N ARG A 10 -13.27 -1.54 2.31
CA ARG A 10 -12.99 -2.88 2.85
C ARG A 10 -12.41 -3.85 1.83
N LEU A 11 -12.90 -3.81 0.58
CA LEU A 11 -12.38 -4.66 -0.48
C LEU A 11 -10.92 -4.32 -0.80
N ALA A 12 -10.55 -3.04 -0.85
CA ALA A 12 -9.16 -2.63 -1.02
C ALA A 12 -8.27 -3.16 0.10
N TYR A 13 -8.74 -3.13 1.35
CA TYR A 13 -8.01 -3.68 2.49
C TYR A 13 -7.76 -5.17 2.34
N VAL A 14 -8.79 -5.94 1.96
CA VAL A 14 -8.64 -7.39 1.73
C VAL A 14 -7.61 -7.65 0.63
N LEU A 15 -7.70 -6.94 -0.50
CA LEU A 15 -6.77 -7.12 -1.62
C LEU A 15 -5.32 -6.75 -1.23
N ILE A 16 -5.13 -5.65 -0.51
CA ILE A 16 -3.81 -5.23 -0.03
C ILE A 16 -3.24 -6.23 0.97
N GLY A 17 -4.06 -6.76 1.88
CA GLY A 17 -3.66 -7.80 2.82
C GLY A 17 -3.22 -9.07 2.09
N ILE A 18 -3.99 -9.53 1.10
CA ILE A 18 -3.62 -10.68 0.25
C ILE A 18 -2.28 -10.41 -0.44
N TYR A 19 -2.12 -9.25 -1.10
CA TYR A 19 -0.88 -8.92 -1.80
C TYR A 19 0.33 -8.87 -0.85
N ALA A 20 0.18 -8.28 0.34
CA ALA A 20 1.24 -8.20 1.33
C ALA A 20 1.67 -9.59 1.83
N ILE A 21 0.69 -10.45 2.15
CA ILE A 21 0.95 -11.83 2.61
C ILE A 21 1.56 -12.67 1.49
N SER A 22 0.99 -12.64 0.28
CA SER A 22 1.54 -13.37 -0.87
C SER A 22 2.98 -12.95 -1.16
N ARG A 23 3.27 -11.64 -1.11
CA ARG A 23 4.63 -11.11 -1.27
C ARG A 23 5.58 -11.61 -0.19
N PHE A 24 5.13 -11.68 1.06
CA PHE A 24 5.91 -12.21 2.17
C PHE A 24 6.24 -13.69 1.96
N ILE A 25 5.24 -14.50 1.61
CA ILE A 25 5.40 -15.95 1.34
C ILE A 25 6.39 -16.18 0.18
N LEU A 26 6.30 -15.39 -0.91
CA LEU A 26 7.24 -15.50 -2.02
C LEU A 26 8.69 -15.22 -1.60
N GLY A 27 8.90 -14.21 -0.75
CA GLY A 27 10.22 -13.94 -0.19
C GLY A 27 10.73 -15.09 0.66
N LEU A 28 9.90 -15.63 1.54
CA LEU A 28 10.27 -16.80 2.36
C LEU A 28 10.59 -18.04 1.51
N ALA A 29 9.90 -18.23 0.38
CA ALA A 29 10.16 -19.31 -0.56
C ALA A 29 11.48 -19.14 -1.35
N GLY A 30 12.25 -18.07 -1.12
CA GLY A 30 13.55 -17.85 -1.75
C GLY A 30 13.46 -17.43 -3.22
N VAL A 31 12.29 -16.96 -3.67
CA VAL A 31 12.15 -16.44 -5.04
C VAL A 31 13.05 -15.20 -5.19
N PRO A 32 13.76 -15.01 -6.31
CA PRO A 32 14.59 -13.82 -6.50
C PRO A 32 13.78 -12.52 -6.49
N TYR A 33 14.24 -11.54 -5.69
CA TYR A 33 13.58 -10.22 -5.57
C TYR A 33 13.48 -9.50 -6.92
N ALA A 34 14.54 -9.53 -7.73
CA ALA A 34 14.59 -8.91 -9.04
C ALA A 34 14.88 -9.96 -10.14
N PRO A 35 14.42 -9.74 -11.39
CA PRO A 35 13.64 -8.59 -11.87
C PRO A 35 12.12 -8.75 -11.74
N ARG A 36 11.61 -9.98 -11.57
CA ARG A 36 10.16 -10.27 -11.59
C ARG A 36 9.51 -10.35 -10.21
N GLY A 37 10.25 -10.79 -9.19
CA GLY A 37 9.71 -10.97 -7.84
C GLY A 37 9.15 -9.70 -7.21
N ASN A 38 9.75 -8.55 -7.50
CA ASN A 38 9.32 -7.25 -7.00
C ASN A 38 8.00 -6.79 -7.64
N ALA A 39 7.78 -7.08 -8.93
CA ALA A 39 6.54 -6.72 -9.61
C ALA A 39 5.36 -7.60 -9.17
N MET A 40 5.62 -8.88 -8.89
CA MET A 40 4.61 -9.83 -8.44
C MET A 40 4.11 -9.44 -7.04
N PHE A 41 2.78 -9.30 -6.89
CA PHE A 41 2.13 -8.86 -5.66
C PHE A 41 2.71 -7.56 -5.07
N SER A 42 2.95 -6.55 -5.92
CA SER A 42 3.38 -5.22 -5.47
C SER A 42 2.34 -4.55 -4.59
N VAL A 43 2.65 -4.39 -3.30
CA VAL A 43 1.80 -3.67 -2.33
C VAL A 43 1.61 -2.22 -2.74
N VAL A 44 2.66 -1.58 -3.26
CA VAL A 44 2.59 -0.20 -3.77
C VAL A 44 1.63 -0.13 -4.97
N GLY A 45 1.76 -1.03 -5.93
CA GLY A 45 0.87 -1.10 -7.09
C GLY A 45 -0.59 -1.30 -6.68
N ALA A 46 -0.85 -2.26 -5.78
CA ALA A 46 -2.19 -2.50 -5.25
C ALA A 46 -2.76 -1.28 -4.51
N THR A 47 -1.93 -0.56 -3.75
CA THR A 47 -2.32 0.66 -3.03
C THR A 47 -2.70 1.78 -4.00
N VAL A 48 -1.89 2.01 -5.03
CA VAL A 48 -2.12 3.05 -6.05
C VAL A 48 -3.42 2.75 -6.81
N ILE A 49 -3.55 1.54 -7.35
CA ILE A 49 -4.73 1.12 -8.11
C ILE A 49 -6.00 1.21 -7.24
N SER A 50 -5.94 0.69 -6.01
CA SER A 50 -7.08 0.76 -5.08
C SER A 50 -7.47 2.19 -4.75
N SER A 51 -6.49 3.04 -4.41
CA SER A 51 -6.74 4.45 -4.10
C SER A 51 -7.40 5.17 -5.27
N PHE A 52 -6.93 4.90 -6.50
CA PHE A 52 -7.50 5.48 -7.71
C PHE A 52 -8.97 5.06 -7.90
N TYR A 53 -9.26 3.76 -7.89
CA TYR A 53 -10.62 3.25 -8.12
C TYR A 53 -11.61 3.70 -7.04
N PHE A 54 -11.26 3.57 -5.77
CA PHE A 54 -12.14 4.01 -4.68
C PHE A 54 -12.25 5.55 -4.64
N GLY A 55 -11.20 6.26 -5.04
CA GLY A 55 -11.27 7.70 -5.30
C GLY A 55 -12.29 8.05 -6.38
N ALA A 56 -12.24 7.38 -7.52
CA ALA A 56 -13.17 7.58 -8.65
C ALA A 56 -14.64 7.31 -8.27
N LEU A 57 -14.88 6.29 -7.45
CA LEU A 57 -16.22 5.92 -7.00
C LEU A 57 -16.74 6.76 -5.82
N SER A 58 -15.86 7.49 -5.14
CA SER A 58 -16.20 8.20 -3.89
C SER A 58 -17.34 9.21 -4.05
N GLN A 59 -17.43 9.91 -5.18
CA GLN A 59 -18.51 10.88 -5.42
C GLN A 59 -19.87 10.19 -5.54
N ARG A 60 -19.94 9.07 -6.27
CA ARG A 60 -21.17 8.27 -6.42
C ARG A 60 -21.60 7.62 -5.12
N ALA A 61 -20.62 7.31 -4.26
CA ALA A 61 -20.85 6.81 -2.91
C ALA A 61 -21.22 7.91 -1.89
N GLY A 62 -21.43 9.17 -2.34
CA GLY A 62 -21.89 10.28 -1.48
C GLY A 62 -20.80 10.98 -0.67
N PHE A 63 -19.52 10.71 -0.92
CA PHE A 63 -18.43 11.39 -0.22
C PHE A 63 -18.16 12.77 -0.83
N ASN A 64 -17.87 13.75 0.04
CA ASN A 64 -17.26 15.03 -0.34
C ASN A 64 -15.72 14.87 -0.53
N TRP A 65 -15.03 15.96 -0.85
CA TRP A 65 -13.56 15.94 -1.04
C TRP A 65 -12.80 15.44 0.19
N LEU A 66 -13.22 15.83 1.39
CA LEU A 66 -12.62 15.33 2.63
C LEU A 66 -12.81 13.81 2.77
N GLY A 67 -14.00 13.30 2.45
CA GLY A 67 -14.29 11.87 2.46
C GLY A 67 -13.41 11.09 1.47
N THR A 68 -13.17 11.64 0.28
CA THR A 68 -12.24 11.09 -0.71
C THR A 68 -10.80 11.09 -0.23
N ALA A 69 -10.36 12.20 0.38
CA ALA A 69 -9.02 12.28 0.95
C ALA A 69 -8.84 11.24 2.07
N LEU A 70 -9.82 11.12 2.97
CA LEU A 70 -9.82 10.10 4.02
C LEU A 70 -9.81 8.67 3.45
N THR A 71 -10.49 8.42 2.33
CA THR A 71 -10.45 7.13 1.63
C THR A 71 -9.04 6.80 1.13
N GLY A 72 -8.35 7.73 0.46
CA GLY A 72 -6.98 7.50 0.02
C GLY A 72 -6.00 7.38 1.19
N ALA A 73 -6.15 8.22 2.22
CA ALA A 73 -5.33 8.16 3.42
C ALA A 73 -5.51 6.83 4.16
N SER A 74 -6.75 6.34 4.30
CA SER A 74 -7.02 5.10 5.01
C SER A 74 -6.44 3.88 4.28
N ILE A 75 -6.53 3.85 2.94
CA ILE A 75 -5.86 2.84 2.10
C ILE A 75 -4.34 2.90 2.28
N GLY A 76 -3.74 4.09 2.20
CA GLY A 76 -2.30 4.29 2.35
C GLY A 76 -1.78 3.84 3.72
N VAL A 77 -2.44 4.27 4.81
CA VAL A 77 -2.09 3.86 6.17
C VAL A 77 -2.21 2.34 6.30
N TYR A 78 -3.30 1.74 5.85
CA TYR A 78 -3.51 0.31 5.97
C TYR A 78 -2.43 -0.51 5.25
N ALA A 79 -2.03 -0.11 4.03
CA ALA A 79 -0.94 -0.74 3.31
C ALA A 79 0.40 -0.62 4.05
N GLN A 80 0.70 0.55 4.61
CA GLN A 80 1.95 0.79 5.33
C GLN A 80 2.01 0.05 6.66
N LEU A 81 0.88 -0.14 7.34
CA LEU A 81 0.80 -1.00 8.52
C LEU A 81 1.18 -2.44 8.18
N TRP A 82 0.70 -2.99 7.06
CA TRP A 82 1.13 -4.31 6.60
C TRP A 82 2.63 -4.37 6.32
N VAL A 83 3.17 -3.37 5.62
CA VAL A 83 4.61 -3.31 5.34
C VAL A 83 5.43 -3.25 6.62
N LEU A 84 5.02 -2.43 7.59
CA LEU A 84 5.67 -2.31 8.88
C LEU A 84 5.62 -3.62 9.66
N VAL A 85 4.42 -4.21 9.81
CA VAL A 85 4.22 -5.47 10.54
C VAL A 85 5.05 -6.59 9.92
N LEU A 86 5.01 -6.77 8.60
CA LEU A 86 5.77 -7.83 7.93
C LEU A 86 7.28 -7.57 7.98
N THR A 87 7.71 -6.31 8.00
CA THR A 87 9.11 -5.95 8.28
C THR A 87 9.50 -6.43 9.69
N LEU A 88 8.71 -6.08 10.72
CA LEU A 88 8.97 -6.50 12.10
C LEU A 88 8.99 -8.03 12.24
N VAL A 89 8.00 -8.73 11.66
CA VAL A 89 7.94 -10.20 11.64
C VAL A 89 9.19 -10.80 10.98
N SER A 90 9.67 -10.20 9.88
CA SER A 90 10.88 -10.67 9.19
C SER A 90 12.13 -10.58 10.06
N TYR A 91 12.25 -9.56 10.90
CA TYR A 91 13.37 -9.40 11.81
C TYR A 91 13.25 -10.30 13.03
N VAL A 92 12.08 -10.36 13.67
CA VAL A 92 11.84 -11.23 14.84
C VAL A 92 12.03 -12.70 14.47
N GLY A 93 11.54 -13.12 13.30
CA GLY A 93 11.71 -14.48 12.79
C GLY A 93 13.08 -14.77 12.17
N SER A 94 13.99 -13.79 12.12
CA SER A 94 15.31 -13.92 11.46
C SER A 94 15.22 -14.43 10.00
N PHE A 95 14.17 -14.03 9.27
CA PHE A 95 13.93 -14.45 7.90
C PHE A 95 14.79 -13.65 6.91
N GLU A 96 16.01 -14.13 6.64
CA GLU A 96 16.97 -13.44 5.76
C GLU A 96 16.51 -13.37 4.29
N THR A 97 15.73 -14.34 3.82
CA THR A 97 15.18 -14.37 2.46
C THR A 97 13.97 -13.45 2.28
N SER A 98 13.44 -12.87 3.37
CA SER A 98 12.25 -12.03 3.31
C SER A 98 12.47 -10.77 2.45
N TYR A 99 11.54 -10.55 1.51
CA TYR A 99 11.49 -9.33 0.70
C TYR A 99 11.34 -8.05 1.54
N PHE A 100 10.86 -8.13 2.77
CA PHE A 100 10.69 -6.95 3.63
C PHE A 100 11.99 -6.51 4.32
N ARG A 101 13.00 -7.40 4.37
CA ARG A 101 14.38 -7.11 4.81
C ARG A 101 15.35 -6.84 3.67
N HIS A 102 14.96 -7.14 2.43
CA HIS A 102 15.79 -6.97 1.25
C HIS A 102 16.24 -5.49 1.08
N TRP A 103 17.52 -5.28 0.75
CA TRP A 103 18.14 -3.96 0.62
C TRP A 103 17.39 -3.06 -0.38
N ASP A 104 16.98 -3.64 -1.51
CA ASP A 104 16.24 -2.93 -2.56
C ASP A 104 14.85 -2.48 -2.07
N ALA A 105 14.18 -3.31 -1.27
CA ALA A 105 12.88 -2.96 -0.68
C ALA A 105 12.97 -1.83 0.36
N LEU A 106 14.17 -1.56 0.86
CA LEU A 106 14.48 -0.52 1.84
C LEU A 106 15.17 0.69 1.20
N ASN A 107 15.37 0.68 -0.14
CA ASN A 107 16.08 1.72 -0.87
C ASN A 107 17.46 2.04 -0.27
N VAL A 108 18.19 1.01 0.16
CA VAL A 108 19.57 1.13 0.64
C VAL A 108 20.54 0.53 -0.38
N PRO A 109 21.85 0.86 -0.33
CA PRO A 109 22.84 0.29 -1.23
C PRO A 109 22.85 -1.26 -1.24
N PRO A 110 23.26 -1.89 -2.35
CA PRO A 110 23.30 -3.34 -2.49
C PRO A 110 24.07 -4.04 -1.38
N ASP A 111 23.59 -5.22 -1.00
CA ASP A 111 24.21 -6.14 -0.05
C ASP A 111 24.48 -5.55 1.35
N GLN A 112 23.84 -4.41 1.67
CA GLN A 112 23.92 -3.83 2.99
C GLN A 112 22.95 -4.53 3.95
N ALA A 113 23.51 -5.15 4.99
CA ALA A 113 22.70 -5.61 6.12
C ALA A 113 22.05 -4.39 6.83
N VAL A 114 20.72 -4.34 6.82
CA VAL A 114 19.97 -3.26 7.47
C VAL A 114 19.56 -3.70 8.87
N THR A 115 19.87 -2.90 9.88
CA THR A 115 19.42 -3.14 11.25
C THR A 115 17.91 -2.93 11.39
N LEU A 116 17.28 -3.58 12.36
CA LEU A 116 15.85 -3.41 12.66
C LEU A 116 15.48 -1.93 12.84
N ALA A 117 16.29 -1.18 13.59
CA ALA A 117 16.05 0.25 13.84
C ALA A 117 16.03 1.07 12.54
N LYS A 118 17.00 0.85 11.64
CA LYS A 118 17.06 1.54 10.35
C LYS A 118 15.88 1.14 9.45
N ALA A 119 15.55 -0.15 9.38
CA ALA A 119 14.43 -0.62 8.57
C ALA A 119 13.09 -0.06 9.05
N THR A 120 12.82 -0.13 10.35
CA THR A 120 11.60 0.44 10.95
C THR A 120 11.52 1.95 10.74
N GLY A 121 12.63 2.68 10.91
CA GLY A 121 12.69 4.12 10.64
C GLY A 121 12.31 4.46 9.20
N LEU A 122 12.82 3.70 8.22
CA LEU A 122 12.47 3.85 6.80
C LEU A 122 11.00 3.51 6.51
N ARG A 123 10.41 2.53 7.21
CA ARG A 123 8.98 2.21 7.06
C ARG A 123 8.09 3.29 7.69
N VAL A 124 8.50 3.89 8.80
CA VAL A 124 7.76 5.00 9.44
C VAL A 124 7.74 6.24 8.56
N SER A 125 8.85 6.60 7.92
CA SER A 125 8.84 7.70 6.93
C SER A 125 7.97 7.35 5.72
N GLY A 126 8.04 6.10 5.26
CA GLY A 126 7.14 5.55 4.24
C GLY A 126 5.66 5.63 4.63
N LEU A 127 5.33 5.48 5.92
CA LEU A 127 3.95 5.59 6.41
C LEU A 127 3.36 6.98 6.16
N ILE A 128 4.17 8.04 6.22
CA ILE A 128 3.72 9.40 5.94
C ILE A 128 3.67 9.62 4.42
N VAL A 129 4.80 9.42 3.74
CA VAL A 129 4.93 9.76 2.32
C VAL A 129 3.98 8.93 1.44
N ASN A 130 3.91 7.62 1.65
CA ASN A 130 3.05 6.76 0.84
C ASN A 130 1.56 6.99 1.13
N THR A 131 1.20 7.42 2.35
CA THR A 131 -0.18 7.82 2.68
C THR A 131 -0.57 9.09 1.94
N ILE A 132 0.33 10.07 1.87
CA ILE A 132 0.11 11.30 1.09
C ILE A 132 -0.06 10.94 -0.40
N ILE A 133 0.81 10.09 -0.95
CA ILE A 133 0.71 9.63 -2.34
C ILE A 133 -0.64 8.94 -2.59
N ALA A 134 -1.05 7.99 -1.74
CA ALA A 134 -2.34 7.31 -1.86
C ALA A 134 -3.52 8.29 -1.81
N THR A 135 -3.45 9.30 -0.93
CA THR A 135 -4.44 10.37 -0.82
C THR A 135 -4.54 11.18 -2.11
N VAL A 136 -3.40 11.61 -2.66
CA VAL A 136 -3.34 12.35 -3.93
C VAL A 136 -3.91 11.50 -5.07
N VAL A 137 -3.53 10.23 -5.17
CA VAL A 137 -4.05 9.30 -6.18
C VAL A 137 -5.57 9.14 -6.07
N ALA A 138 -6.13 9.06 -4.87
CA ALA A 138 -7.58 9.01 -4.68
C ALA A 138 -8.28 10.30 -5.12
N MET A 139 -7.69 11.47 -4.84
CA MET A 139 -8.22 12.75 -5.32
C MET A 139 -8.19 12.84 -6.85
N VAL A 140 -7.10 12.40 -7.49
CA VAL A 140 -7.01 12.31 -8.95
C VAL A 140 -8.07 11.36 -9.50
N GLY A 141 -8.22 10.18 -8.87
CA GLY A 141 -9.27 9.23 -9.21
C GLY A 141 -10.66 9.87 -9.19
N ARG A 142 -10.98 10.65 -8.15
CA ARG A 142 -12.26 11.38 -8.08
C ARG A 142 -12.45 12.36 -9.23
N VAL A 143 -11.45 13.20 -9.53
CA VAL A 143 -11.52 14.17 -10.63
C VAL A 143 -11.86 13.47 -11.94
N LEU A 144 -11.18 12.35 -12.23
CA LEU A 144 -11.38 11.60 -13.46
C LEU A 144 -12.70 10.82 -13.45
N GLY A 145 -13.07 10.20 -12.33
CA GLY A 145 -14.34 9.50 -12.17
C GLY A 145 -15.55 10.42 -12.34
N GLY A 146 -15.47 11.68 -11.89
CA GLY A 146 -16.54 12.67 -12.10
C GLY A 146 -16.67 13.15 -13.55
N ARG A 147 -15.60 13.08 -14.35
CA ARG A 147 -15.57 13.55 -15.75
C ARG A 147 -15.79 12.45 -16.78
N LEU A 148 -15.32 11.24 -16.49
CA LEU A 148 -15.29 10.13 -17.46
C LEU A 148 -16.41 9.12 -17.24
N ALA A 149 -17.02 9.08 -16.05
CA ALA A 149 -18.06 8.10 -15.80
C ALA A 149 -19.36 8.52 -16.51
N PRO A 150 -20.03 7.60 -17.25
CA PRO A 150 -21.26 7.91 -17.96
C PRO A 150 -22.28 8.54 -17.02
N LYS A 151 -22.90 9.64 -17.43
CA LYS A 151 -24.04 10.21 -16.72
C LYS A 151 -25.13 9.14 -16.73
N ALA A 152 -25.66 8.79 -15.55
CA ALA A 152 -26.82 7.92 -15.50
C ALA A 152 -27.96 8.66 -16.22
N SER A 153 -28.44 8.06 -17.31
CA SER A 153 -29.61 8.51 -18.06
C SER A 153 -30.87 8.36 -17.23
#